data_AF-A0A6G2QXD0-F1
#
_entry.id   AF-A0A6G2QXD0-F1
#
_cell.length_a   1.000
_cell.length_b   1.000
_cell.length_c   1.000
_cell.angle_alpha   90.00
_cell.angle_beta   90.00
_cell.angle_gamma   90.00
#
_symmetry.space_group_name_H-M   'P 1'
#
loop_
_entity.id
_entity.type
_entity.pdbx_description
1 polymer ?
#
loop_
_entity_poly.entity_id
_entity_poly.type
_entity_poly.pdbx_seq_one_letter_code
_entity_poly.pdbx_strand_id
1 'polypeptide(L)' 'MSQPVITEEWRKIPGFDLIYEVSNFGEVRSWGPNARGRTLKTRKDRDGFPTVRMKCSDGRMRVRRVHLLVAKAFPEEES' A
#
# COMPACT_ATOMS: atom_id res chain seq x y z
N MET A 1 25.11 13.04 -17.46
CA MET A 1 24.36 11.82 -17.13
C MET A 1 23.21 12.24 -16.24
N SER A 2 22.00 12.40 -16.78
CA SER A 2 20.83 12.73 -15.96
C SER A 2 20.27 11.44 -15.40
N GLN A 3 20.35 11.24 -14.08
CA GLN A 3 19.66 10.12 -13.44
C GLN A 3 18.15 10.37 -13.54
N PRO A 4 17.34 9.35 -13.86
CA PRO A 4 15.89 9.49 -13.78
C PRO A 4 15.51 9.72 -12.31
N VAL A 5 14.83 10.83 -12.04
CA VAL A 5 14.24 11.09 -10.73
C VAL A 5 12.98 10.23 -10.64
N ILE A 6 13.09 9.07 -9.97
CA ILE A 6 11.92 8.24 -9.66
C ILE A 6 11.15 8.97 -8.56
N THR A 7 10.06 9.62 -8.94
CA THR A 7 9.16 10.29 -8.01
C THR A 7 8.29 9.27 -7.30
N GLU A 8 7.94 9.54 -6.05
CA GLU A 8 6.97 8.73 -5.33
C GLU A 8 5.57 8.93 -5.93
N GLU A 9 5.01 7.85 -6.46
CA GLU A 9 3.64 7.79 -6.95
C GLU A 9 2.77 7.06 -5.95
N TRP A 10 1.61 7.63 -5.63
CA TRP A 10 0.62 7.03 -4.75
C TRP A 10 -0.61 6.61 -5.54
N ARG A 11 -1.01 5.35 -5.43
CA ARG A 11 -2.20 4.80 -6.10
C ARG A 11 -3.15 4.17 -5.10
N LYS A 12 -4.45 4.27 -5.35
CA LYS A 12 -5.49 3.63 -4.54
C LYS A 12 -5.41 2.11 -4.71
N ILE A 13 -5.55 1.38 -3.61
CA ILE A 13 -5.51 -0.08 -3.64
C ILE A 13 -6.90 -0.61 -4.01
N PRO A 14 -7.06 -1.33 -5.14
CA PRO A 14 -8.35 -1.89 -5.53
C PRO A 14 -8.83 -2.96 -4.54
N GLY A 15 -10.14 -3.02 -4.31
CA GLY A 15 -10.78 -4.01 -3.42
C GLY A 15 -10.78 -3.65 -1.93
N PHE A 16 -10.26 -2.48 -1.58
CA PHE A 16 -10.55 -1.80 -0.31
C PHE A 16 -11.39 -0.57 -0.65
N ASP A 17 -12.21 -0.07 0.27
CA ASP A 17 -13.20 1.04 0.07
C ASP A 17 -12.58 2.41 -0.34
N LEU A 18 -11.53 2.42 -1.15
CA LEU A 18 -10.77 3.56 -1.66
C LEU A 18 -10.15 4.43 -0.56
N ILE A 19 -10.11 3.93 0.68
CA ILE A 19 -9.51 4.59 1.84
C ILE A 19 -8.00 4.32 1.98
N TYR A 20 -7.45 3.37 1.23
CA TYR A 20 -6.03 3.03 1.31
C TYR A 20 -5.32 3.31 -0.01
N GLU A 21 -4.15 3.90 0.11
CA GLU A 21 -3.23 4.13 -0.99
C GLU A 21 -1.89 3.48 -0.69
N VAL A 22 -1.22 3.03 -1.74
CA VAL A 22 0.11 2.44 -1.68
C VAL A 22 1.03 3.23 -2.61
N SER A 23 2.26 3.47 -2.17
CA SER A 23 3.28 4.10 -2.99
C SER A 23 4.06 3.08 -3.81
N ASN A 24 4.66 3.50 -4.92
CA ASN A 24 5.58 2.67 -5.69
C ASN A 24 6.82 2.25 -4.87
N PHE A 25 7.15 2.94 -3.78
CA PHE A 25 8.19 2.56 -2.82
C PHE A 25 7.72 1.57 -1.74
N GLY A 26 6.44 1.18 -1.74
CA GLY A 26 5.88 0.24 -0.77
C GLY A 26 5.45 0.87 0.55
N GLU A 27 5.20 2.18 0.59
CA GLU A 27 4.54 2.80 1.72
C GLU A 27 3.02 2.67 1.59
N VAL A 28 2.28 2.52 2.69
CA VAL A 28 0.81 2.41 2.66
C VAL A 28 0.24 3.47 3.57
N ARG A 29 -0.70 4.29 3.08
CA ARG A 29 -1.38 5.31 3.88
C ARG A 29 -2.89 5.09 3.92
N SER A 30 -3.51 5.63 4.97
CA SER A 30 -4.94 5.51 5.21
C SER A 30 -5.60 6.88 5.27
N TRP A 31 -6.64 7.06 4.45
CA TRP A 31 -7.55 8.20 4.42
C TRP A 31 -8.80 7.98 5.27
N GLY A 32 -8.83 6.91 6.08
CA GLY A 32 -9.90 6.70 7.03
C GLY A 32 -10.02 7.87 8.03
N PRO A 33 -11.20 8.03 8.68
CA PRO A 33 -11.52 9.21 9.50
C PRO A 33 -10.51 9.47 10.64
N ASN A 34 -9.91 8.41 11.18
CA ASN A 34 -8.92 8.49 12.26
C ASN A 34 -7.48 8.69 11.75
N ALA A 35 -7.20 8.37 10.49
CA ALA A 35 -5.84 8.38 9.95
C ALA A 35 -5.54 9.63 9.12
N ARG A 36 -6.53 10.18 8.39
CA ARG A 36 -6.43 11.46 7.63
C ARG A 36 -5.16 11.56 6.76
N GLY A 37 -4.79 10.48 6.07
CA GLY A 37 -3.62 10.44 5.19
C GLY A 37 -2.32 9.96 5.85
N ARG A 38 -2.36 9.51 7.13
CA ARG A 38 -1.18 8.96 7.80
C ARG A 38 -0.70 7.66 7.17
N THR A 39 0.61 7.54 7.05
CA THR A 39 1.30 6.29 6.70
C THR A 39 1.12 5.26 7.81
N LEU A 40 0.69 4.06 7.42
CA LEU A 40 0.49 2.93 8.32
C LEU A 40 1.84 2.34 8.71
N LYS A 41 1.96 1.96 9.99
CA LYS A 41 3.17 1.29 10.48
C LYS A 41 3.29 -0.09 9.86
N THR A 42 4.37 -0.29 9.09
CA THR A 42 4.74 -1.60 8.56
C THR A 42 5.38 -2.46 9.65
N ARG A 43 5.18 -3.77 9.58
CA ARG A 43 5.88 -4.78 10.39
C ARG A 43 6.46 -5.84 9.47
N LYS A 44 7.60 -6.40 9.82
CA LYS A 44 8.15 -7.54 9.08
C LYS A 44 7.44 -8.82 9.54
N ASP A 45 7.09 -9.66 8.58
CA ASP A 45 6.64 -11.04 8.83
C ASP A 45 7.82 -11.91 9.31
N ARG A 46 7.55 -13.16 9.70
CA ARG A 46 8.56 -14.19 10.00
C ARG A 46 9.57 -14.36 8.86
N ASP A 47 9.11 -14.24 7.62
CA ASP A 47 9.93 -14.34 6.41
C ASP A 47 10.65 -13.02 6.05
N GLY A 48 10.50 -11.97 6.86
CA GLY A 48 11.14 -10.67 6.66
C GLY A 48 10.39 -9.70 5.75
N PHE A 49 9.30 -10.12 5.11
CA PHE A 49 8.52 -9.26 4.22
C PHE A 49 7.73 -8.19 4.98
N PRO A 50 7.68 -6.93 4.48
CA PRO A 50 6.87 -5.89 5.07
C PRO A 50 5.37 -6.19 4.92
N THR A 51 4.65 -6.05 6.02
CA THR A 51 3.21 -6.26 6.14
C THR A 51 2.55 -5.07 6.85
N VAL A 52 1.30 -4.82 6.52
CA VAL A 52 0.47 -3.77 7.12
C VAL A 52 -0.86 -4.34 7.59
N ARG A 53 -1.35 -3.83 8.71
CA ARG A 53 -2.69 -4.17 9.20
C ARG A 53 -3.68 -3.15 8.70
N MET A 54 -4.66 -3.61 7.92
CA MET A 54 -5.67 -2.76 7.28
C MET A 54 -7.06 -3.34 7.50
N LYS A 55 -8.06 -2.47 7.51
CA LYS A 55 -9.47 -2.84 7.64
C LYS A 55 -9.97 -3.30 6.27
N CYS A 56 -10.47 -4.52 6.18
CA CYS A 56 -11.16 -4.99 4.99
C CYS A 56 -12.57 -4.41 4.92
N SER A 57 -13.19 -4.49 3.74
CA SER A 57 -14.57 -4.04 3.51
C SER A 57 -15.58 -4.75 4.42
N ASP A 58 -15.30 -5.98 4.85
CA ASP A 58 -16.09 -6.72 5.86
C ASP A 58 -15.94 -6.16 7.29
N GLY A 59 -15.22 -5.06 7.48
CA GLY A 59 -15.01 -4.41 8.76
C GLY A 59 -13.92 -5.04 9.63
N ARG A 60 -13.43 -6.24 9.28
CA ARG A 60 -12.38 -6.94 10.02
C ARG A 60 -11.00 -6.43 9.68
N MET A 61 -10.11 -6.40 10.67
CA MET A 61 -8.70 -6.03 10.49
C MET A 61 -7.89 -7.25 10.03
N ARG A 62 -7.25 -7.16 8.87
CA ARG A 62 -6.38 -8.23 8.34
C ARG A 62 -4.98 -7.70 8.07
N VAL A 63 -4.00 -8.59 8.18
CA VAL A 63 -2.61 -8.32 7.80
C VAL A 63 -2.46 -8.62 6.31
N ARG A 64 -1.89 -7.67 5.57
CA ARG A 64 -1.61 -7.81 4.14
C ARG A 64 -0.14 -7.51 3.88
N ARG A 65 0.46 -8.27 2.97
CA ARG A 65 1.84 -8.07 2.51
C ARG A 65 1.88 -6.84 1.60
N VAL A 66 2.84 -5.95 1.85
CA VAL A 66 2.98 -4.69 1.13
C VAL A 66 3.27 -4.92 -0.35
N HIS A 67 4.18 -5.83 -0.70
CA HIS A 67 4.52 -6.12 -2.09
C HIS A 67 3.32 -6.57 -2.93
N LEU A 68 2.38 -7.31 -2.34
CA LEU A 68 1.14 -7.70 -3.03
C LEU A 68 0.19 -6.52 -3.24
N LEU A 69 0.20 -5.53 -2.35
CA LEU A 69 -0.60 -4.32 -2.50
C LEU A 69 -0.02 -3.43 -3.61
N VAL A 70 1.30 -3.31 -3.66
CA VAL A 70 2.02 -2.60 -4.74
C VAL A 70 1.67 -3.23 -6.08
N ALA A 71 1.86 -4.54 -6.24
CA ALA A 71 1.55 -5.25 -7.50
C ALA A 71 0.08 -5.11 -7.92
N LYS A 72 -0.85 -5.00 -6.96
CA LYS A 72 -2.27 -4.76 -7.27
C LYS A 72 -2.58 -3.34 -7.73
N ALA A 73 -1.88 -2.34 -7.19
CA ALA A 73 -2.11 -0.94 -7.52
C ALA A 73 -1.27 -0.46 -8.72
N PHE A 74 -0.14 -1.14 -8.96
CA PHE A 74 0.78 -0.95 -10.07
C PHE A 74 0.90 -2.28 -10.82
N PRO A 75 -0.16 -2.71 -11.54
CA PRO A 75 -0.02 -3.83 -12.46
C PRO A 75 1.05 -3.45 -13.49
N GLU A 76 2.00 -4.34 -13.75
CA GLU A 76 2.86 -4.22 -14.93
C GLU A 76 1.93 -4.37 -16.14
N GLU A 77 1.78 -3.30 -16.93
CA GLU A 77 1.05 -3.38 -18.19
C GLU A 77 1.87 -4.29 -19.12
N GLU A 78 1.39 -5.52 -19.30
CA GLU A 78 1.94 -6.46 -20.27
C GLU A 78 1.71 -5.85 -21.66
N SER A 79 2.79 -5.34 -22.28
CA SER A 79 2.83 -4.82 -23.66
C SER A 79 2.91 -5.94 -24.68
#